data_AF-A3TYL7-F1
#
_entry.id   AF-A3TYL7-F1
#
_cell.length_a   1.000
_cell.length_b   1.000
_cell.length_c   1.000
_cell.angle_alpha   90.00
_cell.angle_beta   90.00
_cell.angle_gamma   90.00
#
_symmetry.space_group_name_H-M   'P 1'
#
loop_
_entity.id
_entity.type
_entity.pdbx_description
1 polymer ?
#
loop_
_entity_poly.entity_id
_entity_poly.type
_entity_poly.pdbx_seq_one_letter_code
_entity_poly.pdbx_strand_id
1 'polypeptide(L)'
;MTHQDDTGTGRDSADTAQDTAERLAQDGKDAVKSAKDRVSEEVSSQAEAGKSGVADEISDMGQALRTAAQELRNGSPQERTLGYMADTLADLSGTVRNKDLGELVDDVSGYARNNPMGFLAGAALLGFAGTRLAKASRRDRERSVDLRSYWDTDDHDEEVGRHITQRDAPATPPTPAPSTTSPAGAASHPAPGVRTTKGET
;
A
#
# COMPACT_ATOMS: atom_id res chain seq x y z
N MET A 1 34.09 51.66 -0.34
CA MET A 1 33.75 50.29 -0.77
C MET A 1 33.72 49.44 0.49
N THR A 2 32.54 49.24 1.05
CA THR A 2 32.28 48.57 2.33
C THR A 2 32.01 47.09 2.07
N HIS A 3 32.88 46.21 2.54
CA HIS A 3 32.59 44.80 2.71
C HIS A 3 32.52 44.54 4.21
N GLN A 4 31.34 44.17 4.71
CA GLN A 4 31.14 43.81 6.12
C GLN A 4 30.11 42.67 6.19
N ASP A 5 30.61 41.51 6.63
CA ASP A 5 29.99 40.41 7.37
C ASP A 5 28.81 39.60 6.78
N ASP A 6 29.13 38.45 6.17
CA ASP A 6 28.22 37.33 5.87
C ASP A 6 28.20 36.23 6.97
N THR A 7 28.76 36.50 8.17
CA THR A 7 28.95 35.46 9.21
C THR A 7 27.78 35.30 10.22
N GLY A 8 26.66 35.99 10.03
CA GLY A 8 25.52 36.00 10.98
C GLY A 8 24.50 34.87 10.78
N THR A 9 24.12 34.59 9.53
CA THR A 9 22.94 33.75 9.19
C THR A 9 23.06 32.28 9.59
N GLY A 10 24.28 31.76 9.74
CA GLY A 10 24.54 30.37 10.12
C GLY A 10 24.41 30.09 11.63
N ARG A 11 24.62 31.10 12.48
CA ARG A 11 24.50 30.95 13.94
C ARG A 11 23.04 30.98 14.38
N ASP A 12 22.28 31.96 13.92
CA ASP A 12 20.85 32.08 14.26
C ASP A 12 20.04 30.85 13.84
N SER A 13 20.38 30.25 12.69
CA SER A 13 19.74 29.02 12.20
C SER A 13 20.10 27.80 13.05
N ALA A 14 21.35 27.70 13.51
CA ALA A 14 21.81 26.62 14.35
C ALA A 14 21.23 26.73 15.77
N ASP A 15 21.20 27.93 16.34
CA ASP A 15 20.59 28.22 17.64
C ASP A 15 19.09 27.91 17.61
N THR A 16 18.36 28.35 16.58
CA THR A 16 16.93 28.05 16.42
C THR A 16 16.65 26.55 16.25
N ALA A 17 17.50 25.84 15.50
CA ALA A 17 17.39 24.39 15.33
C ALA A 17 17.65 23.65 16.65
N GLN A 18 18.62 24.13 17.45
CA GLN A 18 18.96 23.55 18.74
C GLN A 18 17.85 23.78 19.77
N ASP A 19 17.30 24.99 19.86
CA ASP A 19 16.13 25.33 20.67
C ASP A 19 14.92 24.44 20.34
N THR A 20 14.66 24.27 19.04
CA THR A 20 13.54 23.45 18.56
C THR A 20 13.76 21.98 18.91
N ALA A 21 14.98 21.47 18.72
CA ALA A 21 15.34 20.11 19.07
C ALA A 21 15.23 19.86 20.58
N GLU A 22 15.65 20.81 21.42
CA GLU A 22 15.56 20.70 22.88
C GLU A 22 14.11 20.66 23.37
N ARG A 23 13.24 21.53 22.85
CA ARG A 23 11.80 21.52 23.16
C ARG A 23 11.16 20.21 22.73
N LEU A 24 11.41 19.78 21.50
CA LEU A 24 10.89 18.51 20.99
C LEU A 24 11.40 17.31 21.79
N ALA A 25 12.64 17.37 22.27
CA ALA A 25 13.21 16.34 23.14
C ALA A 25 12.58 16.34 24.54
N GLN A 26 12.23 17.51 25.09
CA GLN A 26 11.52 17.61 26.37
C GLN A 26 10.08 17.09 26.24
N ASP A 27 9.32 17.61 25.28
CA ASP A 27 7.94 17.19 25.01
C ASP A 27 7.86 15.68 24.69
N GLY A 28 8.81 15.19 23.89
CA GLY A 28 8.93 13.79 23.54
C GLY A 28 9.19 12.89 24.75
N LYS A 29 10.02 13.32 25.72
CA LYS A 29 10.30 12.53 26.93
C LYS A 29 9.04 12.33 27.78
N ASP A 30 8.23 13.36 27.96
CA ASP A 30 7.03 13.27 28.79
C ASP A 30 5.91 12.48 28.12
N ALA A 31 5.77 12.62 26.79
CA ALA A 31 4.88 11.79 25.98
C ALA A 31 5.28 10.31 26.02
N VAL A 32 6.57 10.00 25.91
CA VAL A 32 7.10 8.63 25.94
C VAL A 32 6.89 7.99 27.31
N LYS A 33 7.16 8.68 28.42
CA LYS A 33 6.90 8.15 29.78
C LYS A 33 5.44 7.77 29.95
N SER A 34 4.53 8.69 29.59
CA SER A 34 3.09 8.50 29.69
C SER A 34 2.56 7.36 28.81
N ALA A 35 3.18 7.12 27.65
CA ALA A 35 2.82 6.04 26.75
C ALA A 35 3.37 4.69 27.24
N LYS A 36 4.62 4.66 27.74
CA LYS A 36 5.28 3.45 28.23
C LYS A 36 4.47 2.77 29.33
N ASP A 37 4.02 3.54 30.33
CA ASP A 37 3.25 3.00 31.46
C ASP A 37 1.91 2.38 31.04
N ARG A 38 1.29 2.88 29.96
CA ARG A 38 0.01 2.37 29.44
C ARG A 38 0.16 1.19 28.48
N VAL A 39 1.27 1.13 27.75
CA VAL A 39 1.47 0.15 26.67
C VAL A 39 2.17 -1.11 27.18
N SER A 40 3.08 -0.99 28.14
CA SER A 40 3.90 -2.14 28.59
C SER A 40 3.09 -3.27 29.22
N GLU A 41 2.03 -2.98 29.97
CA GLU A 41 1.27 -4.02 30.68
C GLU A 41 0.29 -4.78 29.77
N GLU A 42 -0.32 -4.09 28.80
CA GLU A 42 -1.32 -4.66 27.88
C GLU A 42 -0.66 -5.43 26.70
N VAL A 43 0.49 -4.96 26.21
CA VAL A 43 1.08 -5.47 24.97
C VAL A 43 1.92 -6.73 25.19
N SER A 44 2.54 -6.88 26.35
CA SER A 44 3.48 -7.98 26.62
C SER A 44 2.83 -9.36 26.43
N SER A 45 1.59 -9.54 26.91
CA SER A 45 0.88 -10.82 26.85
C SER A 45 0.31 -11.15 25.46
N GLN A 46 -0.09 -10.13 24.68
CA GLN A 46 -0.60 -10.33 23.32
C GLN A 46 0.53 -10.48 22.29
N ALA A 47 1.70 -9.89 22.56
CA ALA A 47 2.79 -9.87 21.61
C ALA A 47 3.41 -11.27 21.38
N GLU A 48 3.43 -12.15 22.39
CA GLU A 48 3.94 -13.51 22.22
C GLU A 48 3.13 -14.34 21.21
N ALA A 49 1.81 -14.19 21.19
CA ALA A 49 0.96 -14.87 20.21
C ALA A 49 1.14 -14.30 18.79
N GLY A 50 1.34 -12.98 18.66
CA GLY A 50 1.55 -12.32 17.37
C GLY A 50 2.94 -12.58 16.76
N LYS A 51 3.93 -12.82 17.62
CA LYS A 51 5.34 -13.02 17.26
C LYS A 51 5.56 -14.20 16.33
N SER A 52 4.92 -15.34 16.60
CA SER A 52 5.00 -16.53 15.74
C SER A 52 4.47 -16.23 14.34
N GLY A 53 3.29 -15.60 14.23
CA GLY A 53 2.71 -15.25 12.94
C GLY A 53 3.55 -14.27 12.13
N VAL A 54 4.15 -13.27 12.78
CA VAL A 54 5.07 -12.34 12.12
C VAL A 54 6.37 -13.04 11.71
N ALA A 55 6.92 -13.91 12.55
CA ALA A 55 8.14 -14.66 12.24
C ALA A 55 7.93 -15.62 11.07
N ASP A 56 6.75 -16.25 10.97
CA ASP A 56 6.39 -17.12 9.86
C ASP A 56 6.29 -16.34 8.55
N GLU A 57 5.60 -15.21 8.55
CA GLU A 57 5.50 -14.34 7.37
C GLU A 57 6.88 -13.87 6.87
N ILE A 58 7.78 -13.50 7.80
CA ILE A 58 9.16 -13.12 7.46
C ILE A 58 9.95 -14.31 6.90
N SER A 59 9.78 -15.50 7.48
CA SER A 59 10.41 -16.74 7.00
C SER A 59 9.94 -17.06 5.58
N ASP A 60 8.64 -16.97 5.31
CA ASP A 60 8.04 -17.28 4.01
C ASP A 60 8.54 -16.32 2.93
N MET A 61 8.65 -15.02 3.25
CA MET A 61 9.31 -14.06 2.37
C MET A 61 10.77 -14.42 2.11
N GLY A 62 11.52 -14.79 3.16
CA GLY A 62 12.90 -15.23 3.05
C GLY A 62 13.05 -16.45 2.14
N GLN A 63 12.16 -17.44 2.27
CA GLN A 63 12.13 -18.63 1.43
C GLN A 63 11.76 -18.31 -0.02
N ALA A 64 10.81 -17.40 -0.26
CA ALA A 64 10.47 -16.94 -1.60
C ALA A 64 11.65 -16.22 -2.26
N LEU A 65 12.33 -15.34 -1.53
CA LEU A 65 13.55 -14.67 -1.97
C LEU A 65 14.69 -15.66 -2.24
N ARG A 66 14.85 -16.68 -1.37
CA ARG A 66 15.85 -17.73 -1.53
C ARG A 66 15.59 -18.56 -2.79
N THR A 67 14.33 -18.92 -3.03
CA THR A 67 13.89 -19.61 -4.24
C THR A 67 14.18 -18.75 -5.47
N ALA A 68 13.77 -17.48 -5.46
CA ALA A 68 14.06 -16.55 -6.54
C ALA A 68 15.58 -16.41 -6.80
N ALA A 69 16.41 -16.36 -5.75
CA ALA A 69 17.86 -16.33 -5.89
C ALA A 69 18.39 -17.60 -6.60
N GLN A 70 17.86 -18.77 -6.27
CA GLN A 70 18.26 -20.06 -6.87
C GLN A 70 17.81 -20.17 -8.34
N GLU A 71 16.73 -19.49 -8.73
CA GLU A 71 16.28 -19.42 -10.13
C GLU A 71 17.13 -18.46 -10.98
N LEU A 72 17.88 -17.55 -10.34
CA LEU A 72 18.80 -16.67 -11.03
C LEU A 72 20.06 -17.40 -11.49
N ARG A 73 20.80 -16.78 -12.41
CA ARG A 73 22.07 -17.31 -12.91
C ARG A 73 23.07 -17.45 -11.75
N ASN A 74 23.53 -18.68 -11.52
CA ASN A 74 24.56 -19.01 -10.54
C ASN A 74 25.79 -18.08 -10.67
N GLY A 75 26.21 -17.51 -9.56
CA GLY A 75 27.28 -16.53 -9.42
C GLY A 75 26.90 -15.09 -9.76
N SER A 76 25.66 -14.78 -10.15
CA SER A 76 25.27 -13.42 -10.54
C SER A 76 25.26 -12.46 -9.34
N PRO A 77 25.55 -11.16 -9.53
CA PRO A 77 25.42 -10.16 -8.47
C PRO A 77 24.02 -10.15 -7.84
N GLN A 78 22.98 -10.37 -8.65
CA GLN A 78 21.60 -10.38 -8.21
C GLN A 78 21.29 -11.60 -7.33
N GLU A 79 21.76 -12.80 -7.68
CA GLU A 79 21.64 -13.98 -6.80
C GLU A 79 22.26 -13.70 -5.43
N ARG A 80 23.46 -13.11 -5.38
CA ARG A 80 24.14 -12.80 -4.10
C ARG A 80 23.35 -11.81 -3.27
N THR A 81 22.80 -10.77 -3.90
CA THR A 81 21.98 -9.77 -3.22
C THR A 81 20.69 -10.40 -2.68
N LEU A 82 19.97 -11.17 -3.49
CA LEU A 82 18.73 -11.84 -3.05
C LEU A 82 19.02 -12.89 -1.98
N GLY A 83 20.13 -13.63 -2.11
CA GLY A 83 20.59 -14.58 -1.11
C GLY A 83 20.89 -13.91 0.23
N TYR A 84 21.64 -12.81 0.22
CA TYR A 84 21.93 -12.03 1.42
C TYR A 84 20.65 -11.51 2.10
N MET A 85 19.68 -11.03 1.31
CA MET A 85 18.39 -10.61 1.84
C MET A 85 17.60 -11.78 2.44
N ALA A 86 17.58 -12.94 1.76
CA ALA A 86 16.94 -14.14 2.27
C ALA A 86 17.55 -14.61 3.60
N ASP A 87 18.88 -14.65 3.70
CA ASP A 87 19.59 -15.02 4.92
C ASP A 87 19.30 -14.01 6.05
N THR A 88 19.31 -12.71 5.74
CA THR A 88 18.93 -11.66 6.70
C THR A 88 17.50 -11.86 7.21
N LEU A 89 16.55 -12.17 6.33
CA LEU A 89 15.15 -12.43 6.72
C LEU A 89 15.02 -13.70 7.57
N ALA A 90 15.76 -14.76 7.24
CA ALA A 90 15.76 -16.00 8.03
C ALA A 90 16.31 -15.77 9.44
N ASP A 91 17.41 -15.03 9.57
CA ASP A 91 17.99 -14.65 10.87
C ASP A 91 17.04 -13.78 11.68
N LEU A 92 16.37 -12.82 11.02
CA LEU A 92 15.34 -11.99 11.65
C LEU A 92 14.16 -12.82 12.13
N SER A 93 13.67 -13.77 11.33
CA SER A 93 12.60 -14.69 11.72
C SER A 93 13.00 -15.53 12.94
N GLY A 94 14.21 -16.09 12.96
CA GLY A 94 14.72 -16.85 14.10
C GLY A 94 14.84 -15.99 15.36
N THR A 95 15.33 -14.76 15.23
CA THR A 95 15.45 -13.79 16.32
C THR A 95 14.07 -13.44 16.87
N VAL A 96 13.12 -13.08 16.00
CA VAL A 96 11.74 -12.76 16.39
C VAL A 96 11.08 -13.98 17.00
N ARG A 97 11.31 -15.21 16.55
CA ARG A 97 10.68 -16.39 17.14
C ARG A 97 11.23 -16.76 18.51
N ASN A 98 12.54 -16.67 18.69
CA ASN A 98 13.21 -17.26 19.85
C ASN A 98 13.47 -16.29 21.01
N LYS A 99 13.48 -14.96 20.77
CA LYS A 99 13.84 -13.97 21.80
C LYS A 99 12.64 -13.28 22.41
N ASP A 100 12.54 -13.18 23.73
CA ASP A 100 11.40 -12.52 24.38
C ASP A 100 11.33 -11.02 24.02
N LEU A 101 10.16 -10.40 24.22
CA LEU A 101 10.00 -8.96 23.94
C LEU A 101 11.04 -8.10 24.68
N GLY A 102 11.37 -8.47 25.93
CA GLY A 102 12.38 -7.78 26.71
C GLY A 102 13.76 -7.81 26.05
N GLU A 103 14.15 -8.96 25.51
CA GLU A 103 15.43 -9.15 24.80
C GLU A 103 15.45 -8.40 23.47
N LEU A 104 14.35 -8.45 22.71
CA LEU A 104 14.22 -7.70 21.46
C LEU A 104 14.33 -6.19 21.69
N VAL A 105 13.71 -5.67 22.76
CA VAL A 105 13.82 -4.25 23.14
C VAL A 105 15.25 -3.90 23.53
N ASP A 106 15.95 -4.78 24.25
CA ASP A 106 17.34 -4.54 24.64
C ASP A 106 18.28 -4.51 23.43
N ASP A 107 18.12 -5.43 22.48
CA ASP A 107 18.87 -5.43 21.22
C ASP A 107 18.66 -4.13 20.43
N VAL A 108 17.40 -3.70 20.29
CA VAL A 108 17.04 -2.46 19.59
C VAL A 108 17.65 -1.25 20.30
N SER A 109 17.65 -1.23 21.64
CA SER A 109 18.30 -0.20 22.44
C SER A 109 19.82 -0.17 22.22
N GLY A 110 20.47 -1.34 22.16
CA GLY A 110 21.88 -1.47 21.80
C GLY A 110 22.18 -0.91 20.42
N TYR A 111 21.38 -1.28 19.41
CA TYR A 111 21.51 -0.77 18.05
C TYR A 111 21.31 0.75 17.98
N ALA A 112 20.32 1.29 18.68
CA ALA A 112 20.03 2.73 18.69
C ALA A 112 21.20 3.56 19.25
N ARG A 113 21.88 3.05 20.27
CA ARG A 113 23.06 3.69 20.86
C ARG A 113 24.28 3.65 19.93
N ASN A 114 24.43 2.56 19.18
CA ASN A 114 25.56 2.38 18.26
C ASN A 114 25.37 3.10 16.93
N ASN A 115 24.13 3.25 16.46
CA ASN A 115 23.78 3.85 15.16
C ASN A 115 22.60 4.82 15.29
N PRO A 116 22.79 5.99 15.93
CA PRO A 116 21.69 6.93 16.20
C PRO A 116 21.01 7.43 14.92
N MET A 117 21.76 7.67 13.85
CA MET A 117 21.20 8.12 12.56
C MET A 117 20.27 7.08 11.92
N GLY A 118 20.67 5.80 11.94
CA GLY A 118 19.86 4.71 11.41
C GLY A 118 18.59 4.50 12.21
N PHE A 119 18.68 4.62 13.55
CA PHE A 119 17.52 4.53 14.43
C PHE A 119 16.51 5.66 14.18
N LEU A 120 16.96 6.91 14.09
CA LEU A 120 16.08 8.05 13.82
C LEU A 120 15.38 7.92 12.45
N ALA A 121 16.13 7.51 11.42
CA ALA A 121 15.55 7.27 10.09
C ALA A 121 14.50 6.15 10.11
N GLY A 122 14.81 5.02 10.75
CA GLY A 122 13.88 3.90 10.91
C GLY A 122 12.62 4.29 11.70
N ALA A 123 12.78 5.01 12.81
CA ALA A 123 11.68 5.48 13.64
C ALA A 123 10.76 6.45 12.89
N ALA A 124 11.32 7.36 12.09
CA ALA A 124 10.54 8.27 11.25
C ALA A 124 9.71 7.52 10.20
N LEU A 125 10.30 6.53 9.53
CA LEU A 125 9.60 5.68 8.55
C LEU A 125 8.49 4.86 9.21
N LEU A 126 8.77 4.24 10.36
CA LEU A 126 7.77 3.46 11.13
C LEU A 126 6.64 4.36 11.62
N GLY A 127 6.95 5.56 12.14
CA GLY A 127 5.95 6.54 12.55
C GLY A 127 5.05 6.98 11.39
N PHE A 128 5.63 7.26 10.22
CA PHE A 128 4.86 7.60 9.03
C PHE A 128 4.00 6.42 8.54
N ALA A 129 4.55 5.21 8.50
CA ALA A 129 3.79 4.02 8.13
C ALA A 129 2.62 3.76 9.10
N GLY A 130 2.86 3.91 10.40
CA GLY A 130 1.84 3.79 11.44
C GLY A 130 0.73 4.83 11.29
N THR A 131 1.08 6.10 11.06
CA THR A 131 0.06 7.15 10.81
C THR A 131 -0.73 6.90 9.53
N ARG A 132 -0.08 6.40 8.47
CA ARG A 132 -0.74 6.03 7.22
C ARG A 132 -1.71 4.86 7.41
N LEU A 133 -1.35 3.85 8.18
CA LEU A 133 -2.21 2.71 8.50
C LEU A 133 -3.39 3.14 9.40
N ALA A 134 -3.14 3.97 10.41
CA ALA A 134 -4.20 4.53 11.25
C ALA A 134 -5.20 5.36 10.43
N LYS A 135 -4.71 6.15 9.44
CA LYS A 135 -5.58 6.90 8.52
C LYS A 135 -6.33 6.00 7.55
N ALA A 136 -5.71 4.92 7.08
CA ALA A 136 -6.36 3.93 6.21
C ALA A 136 -7.49 3.19 6.95
N SER A 137 -7.23 2.74 8.18
CA SER A 137 -8.22 2.04 9.02
C SER A 137 -9.47 2.88 9.31
N ARG A 138 -9.34 4.21 9.41
CA ARG A 138 -10.51 5.11 9.58
C ARG A 138 -11.41 5.17 8.35
N ARG A 139 -10.87 5.01 7.14
CA ARG A 139 -11.63 5.06 5.88
C ARG A 139 -12.46 3.81 5.61
N ASP A 140 -12.25 2.73 6.35
CA ASP A 140 -13.12 1.54 6.29
C ASP A 140 -14.32 1.66 7.22
N ARG A 141 -14.24 2.48 8.28
CA ARG A 141 -15.34 2.68 9.24
C ARG A 141 -16.42 3.65 8.74
N GLU A 142 -16.13 4.50 7.76
CA GLU A 142 -17.12 5.36 7.08
C GLU A 142 -17.82 4.66 5.89
N ARG A 143 -17.51 3.37 5.64
CA ARG A 143 -18.15 2.55 4.60
C ARG A 143 -19.12 1.50 5.13
N SER A 144 -19.49 1.58 6.41
CA SER A 144 -20.81 1.10 6.82
C SER A 144 -21.82 2.14 6.38
N VAL A 145 -22.21 2.08 5.10
CA VAL A 145 -23.51 2.61 4.69
C VAL A 145 -24.52 2.01 5.66
N ASP A 146 -25.21 2.87 6.40
CA ASP A 146 -26.29 2.47 7.29
C ASP A 146 -27.44 1.96 6.42
N LEU A 147 -27.28 0.74 5.90
CA LEU A 147 -28.31 0.03 5.14
C LEU A 147 -29.54 -0.26 6.02
N ARG A 148 -29.48 0.04 7.31
CA ARG A 148 -30.58 -0.08 8.26
C ARG A 148 -31.43 1.19 8.33
N SER A 149 -30.90 2.35 7.95
CA SER A 149 -31.69 3.59 7.78
C SER A 149 -32.44 3.67 6.43
N TYR A 150 -32.25 2.70 5.53
CA TYR A 150 -32.96 2.64 4.25
C TYR A 150 -34.25 1.79 4.30
N TRP A 151 -34.44 1.01 5.38
CA TRP A 151 -35.65 0.19 5.60
C TRP A 151 -36.55 0.73 6.72
N ASP A 152 -36.19 1.84 7.35
CA ASP A 152 -37.00 2.59 8.32
C ASP A 152 -37.55 3.85 7.62
N THR A 153 -38.40 3.63 6.63
CA THR A 153 -39.24 4.70 6.06
C THR A 153 -40.60 4.07 5.79
N ASP A 154 -41.25 3.72 6.88
CA ASP A 154 -42.65 3.31 6.97
C ASP A 154 -43.49 4.60 7.16
N ASP A 155 -43.48 5.52 6.18
CA ASP A 155 -44.33 6.72 6.21
C ASP A 155 -44.34 7.48 4.86
N HIS A 156 -44.69 6.80 3.76
CA HIS A 156 -45.08 7.48 2.50
C HIS A 156 -46.16 6.68 1.75
N ASP A 157 -47.23 6.33 2.46
CA ASP A 157 -48.55 6.16 1.83
C ASP A 157 -49.13 7.57 1.57
N GLU A 158 -49.86 7.73 0.45
CA GLU A 158 -50.63 8.93 0.06
C GLU A 158 -50.02 10.00 -0.88
N GLU A 159 -49.14 9.68 -1.83
CA GLU A 159 -49.01 10.59 -3.01
C GLU A 159 -48.61 9.95 -4.35
N VAL A 160 -49.09 8.74 -4.66
CA VAL A 160 -48.88 8.13 -5.99
C VAL A 160 -50.17 8.03 -6.83
N GLY A 161 -51.29 8.60 -6.36
CA GLY A 161 -52.59 8.55 -7.03
C GLY A 161 -52.89 9.68 -8.02
N ARG A 162 -52.09 10.76 -8.07
CA ARG A 162 -52.46 11.99 -8.81
C ARG A 162 -51.59 12.36 -10.02
N HIS A 163 -50.59 11.55 -10.36
CA HIS A 163 -49.72 11.81 -11.54
C HIS A 163 -49.94 10.87 -12.74
N ILE A 164 -50.84 9.88 -12.63
CA ILE A 164 -51.03 8.83 -13.64
C ILE A 164 -52.11 9.13 -14.70
N THR A 165 -52.82 10.27 -14.64
CA THR A 165 -53.95 10.55 -15.59
C THR A 165 -53.66 11.64 -16.63
N GLN A 166 -52.44 12.19 -16.69
CA GLN A 166 -52.15 13.27 -17.66
C GLN A 166 -50.76 13.17 -18.29
N ARG A 167 -50.48 12.07 -19.00
CA ARG A 167 -49.77 12.11 -20.30
C ARG A 167 -49.86 10.76 -21.02
N ASP A 168 -51.07 10.42 -21.45
CA ASP A 168 -51.27 9.37 -22.45
C ASP A 168 -50.86 9.95 -23.82
N ALA A 169 -49.60 9.71 -24.21
CA ALA A 169 -49.16 9.67 -25.60
C ALA A 169 -47.88 8.82 -25.67
N PRO A 170 -47.92 7.59 -26.22
CA PRO A 170 -46.73 6.76 -26.37
C PRO A 170 -45.78 7.41 -27.37
N ALA A 171 -44.61 7.85 -26.89
CA ALA A 171 -43.50 8.19 -27.76
C ALA A 171 -43.05 6.90 -28.47
N THR A 172 -43.22 6.85 -29.78
CA THR A 172 -42.66 5.81 -30.64
C THR A 172 -41.14 5.78 -30.46
N PRO A 173 -40.53 4.60 -30.31
CA PRO A 173 -39.08 4.48 -30.28
C PRO A 173 -38.51 4.99 -31.61
N PRO A 174 -37.40 5.75 -31.62
CA PRO A 174 -36.72 6.08 -32.88
C PRO A 174 -36.22 4.78 -33.51
N THR A 175 -36.76 4.45 -34.68
CA THR A 175 -36.29 3.38 -35.55
C THR A 175 -34.79 3.57 -35.81
N PRO A 176 -33.93 2.56 -35.58
CA PRO A 176 -32.55 2.63 -36.05
C PRO A 176 -32.58 2.73 -37.58
N ALA A 177 -31.97 3.78 -38.13
CA ALA A 177 -31.82 3.94 -39.57
C ALA A 177 -31.13 2.69 -40.15
N PRO A 178 -31.63 2.10 -41.25
CA PRO A 178 -30.89 1.04 -41.92
C PRO A 178 -29.59 1.63 -42.46
N SER A 179 -28.47 1.01 -42.12
CA SER A 179 -27.22 1.21 -42.84
C SER A 179 -27.51 0.95 -44.32
N THR A 180 -27.46 2.01 -45.12
CA THR A 180 -27.52 1.90 -46.58
C THR A 180 -26.23 1.23 -47.05
N THR A 181 -26.22 -0.11 -47.04
CA THR A 181 -25.33 -0.88 -47.90
C THR A 181 -25.68 -0.49 -49.33
N SER A 182 -24.82 0.35 -49.91
CA SER A 182 -24.87 0.77 -51.30
C SER A 182 -24.75 -0.47 -52.20
N PRO A 183 -25.74 -0.77 -53.06
CA PRO A 183 -25.58 -1.78 -54.08
C PRO A 183 -25.27 -1.16 -55.45
N ALA A 184 -24.34 -1.82 -56.12
CA ALA A 184 -24.29 -2.07 -57.57
C ALA A 184 -23.63 -1.06 -58.52
N GLY A 185 -22.77 -1.65 -59.37
CA GLY A 185 -22.20 -1.09 -60.60
C GLY A 185 -20.84 -1.74 -60.95
N ALA A 186 -20.74 -3.06 -61.11
CA ALA A 186 -20.89 -3.78 -62.38
C ALA A 186 -19.88 -3.40 -63.49
N ALA A 187 -18.80 -4.18 -63.61
CA ALA A 187 -18.11 -4.53 -64.85
C ALA A 187 -17.28 -5.80 -64.58
N SER A 188 -17.82 -7.00 -64.78
CA SER A 188 -17.88 -7.76 -66.04
C SER A 188 -16.59 -8.55 -66.36
N HIS A 189 -16.66 -9.87 -66.11
CA HIS A 189 -16.11 -10.99 -66.91
C HIS A 189 -14.61 -11.35 -66.77
N PRO A 190 -14.19 -12.58 -67.14
CA PRO A 190 -14.75 -13.88 -66.74
C PRO A 190 -13.65 -14.91 -66.35
N ALA A 191 -14.03 -15.94 -65.60
CA ALA A 191 -13.31 -17.22 -65.61
C ALA A 191 -13.64 -17.99 -66.91
N PRO A 192 -12.77 -18.90 -67.38
CA PRO A 192 -13.07 -20.31 -67.10
C PRO A 192 -11.86 -21.26 -67.01
N GLY A 193 -12.00 -22.28 -66.16
CA GLY A 193 -11.94 -23.69 -66.57
C GLY A 193 -10.60 -24.40 -66.80
N VAL A 194 -10.27 -25.30 -65.85
CA VAL A 194 -9.79 -26.70 -66.01
C VAL A 194 -8.57 -27.01 -66.91
N ARG A 195 -7.51 -27.59 -66.31
CA ARG A 195 -6.90 -28.87 -66.78
C ARG A 195 -5.88 -29.48 -65.81
N THR A 196 -6.08 -30.77 -65.55
CA THR A 196 -5.14 -31.75 -64.98
C THR A 196 -3.96 -32.04 -65.92
N THR A 197 -2.72 -32.15 -65.39
CA THR A 197 -1.61 -33.07 -65.79
C THR A 197 -0.52 -33.02 -64.68
N LYS A 198 -0.33 -34.04 -63.83
CA LYS A 198 0.60 -35.19 -63.95
C LYS A 198 2.05 -34.84 -64.38
N GLY A 199 3.03 -35.07 -63.50
CA GLY A 199 4.47 -35.13 -63.79
C GLY A 199 5.35 -35.32 -62.54
N GLU A 200 5.93 -36.53 -62.42
CA GLU A 200 7.11 -36.98 -61.64
C GLU A 200 7.17 -36.72 -60.12
N THR A 201 7.40 -37.70 -59.25
CA THR A 201 8.24 -38.92 -59.36
C THR A 201 7.49 -40.22 -59.13
#